data_AF-A0A7J8H4T0-F1
#
_entry.id   AF-A0A7J8H4T0-F1
#
_cell.length_a   1.000
_cell.length_b   1.000
_cell.length_c   1.000
_cell.angle_alpha   90.00
_cell.angle_beta   90.00
_cell.angle_gamma   90.00
#
_symmetry.space_group_name_H-M   'P 1'
#
loop_
_entity.id
_entity.type
_entity.pdbx_description
1 polymer ?
#
loop_
_entity_poly.entity_id
_entity_poly.type
_entity_poly.pdbx_seq_one_letter_code
_entity_poly.pdbx_strand_id
1 'polypeptide(L)'
;MLHNLPGVTSVHSRFYDLSSKYYQTVGNHASYYKDALRFLGCVDIRDLPAPEQRERAFTLGLAGLLGDGVFNFGELLMHPVLESLRGTDRQWLIDTLYAFNSGNVERFQTLKAAWGQQPDLAANEAQLLRKIQLLCLMEMTFTRPANHRQLTFEEIAKSAKISVNEVELLVMKALSVGLVKGSIDEVDGRVHMTWVQPRVLDLQQIAGMRDRLGFWCSDVKSMEMLVEHQAHDILT
;
A
#
# COMPACT_ATOMS: atom_id res chain seq x y z
N MET A 1 -8.04 -28.21 -6.79
CA MET A 1 -9.44 -28.67 -6.97
C MET A 1 -10.49 -27.76 -6.32
N LEU A 2 -10.16 -26.76 -5.48
CA LEU A 2 -11.14 -25.80 -4.93
C LEU A 2 -11.33 -24.51 -5.76
N HIS A 3 -10.46 -24.25 -6.74
CA HIS A 3 -10.56 -23.06 -7.62
C HIS A 3 -11.71 -23.12 -8.64
N ASN A 4 -12.36 -24.28 -8.80
CA ASN A 4 -13.35 -24.54 -9.85
C ASN A 4 -14.80 -24.57 -9.35
N LEU A 5 -15.05 -24.32 -8.06
CA LEU A 5 -16.40 -24.26 -7.51
C LEU A 5 -16.83 -22.79 -7.36
N PRO A 6 -17.91 -22.35 -8.03
CA PRO A 6 -18.42 -21.00 -7.87
C PRO A 6 -19.24 -20.95 -6.58
N GLY A 7 -18.76 -20.22 -5.57
CA GLY A 7 -19.59 -19.83 -4.42
C GLY A 7 -18.89 -19.82 -3.07
N VAL A 8 -19.33 -18.91 -2.22
CA VAL A 8 -18.96 -18.80 -0.80
C VAL A 8 -19.75 -19.84 -0.02
N THR A 9 -19.28 -21.09 -0.03
CA THR A 9 -19.88 -22.17 0.79
C THR A 9 -19.30 -22.16 2.20
N SER A 10 -20.06 -22.61 3.20
CA SER A 10 -19.60 -22.78 4.60
C SER A 10 -18.35 -23.67 4.76
N VAL A 11 -18.04 -24.51 3.77
CA VAL A 11 -16.78 -25.27 3.74
C VAL A 11 -15.55 -24.40 3.47
N HIS A 12 -15.69 -23.27 2.76
CA HIS A 12 -14.58 -22.35 2.52
C HIS A 12 -14.16 -21.65 3.81
N SER A 13 -15.10 -21.27 4.67
CA SER A 13 -14.74 -20.65 5.96
C SER A 13 -13.95 -21.62 6.85
N ARG A 14 -14.36 -22.89 6.91
CA ARG A 14 -13.63 -23.93 7.67
C ARG A 14 -12.26 -24.26 7.05
N PHE A 15 -12.19 -24.30 5.73
CA PHE A 15 -10.93 -24.51 5.00
C PHE A 15 -9.93 -23.37 5.24
N TYR A 16 -10.37 -22.12 5.11
CA TYR A 16 -9.50 -20.96 5.35
C TYR A 16 -9.14 -20.81 6.83
N ASP A 17 -10.00 -21.19 7.78
CA ASP A 17 -9.65 -21.21 9.21
C ASP A 17 -8.59 -22.28 9.55
N LEU A 18 -8.67 -23.45 8.93
CA LEU A 18 -7.63 -24.47 9.07
C LEU A 18 -6.31 -24.02 8.41
N SER A 19 -6.41 -23.45 7.22
CA SER A 19 -5.24 -22.98 6.46
C SER A 19 -4.54 -21.83 7.17
N SER A 20 -5.28 -20.90 7.77
CA SER A 20 -4.72 -19.80 8.56
C SER A 20 -3.97 -20.32 9.80
N LYS A 21 -4.56 -21.24 10.57
CA LYS A 21 -3.88 -21.90 11.70
C LYS A 21 -2.61 -22.64 11.28
N TYR A 22 -2.65 -23.30 10.13
CA TYR A 22 -1.49 -23.97 9.57
C TYR A 22 -0.37 -22.97 9.24
N TYR A 23 -0.67 -21.89 8.49
CA TYR A 23 0.33 -20.89 8.13
C TYR A 23 0.86 -20.11 9.33
N GLN A 24 0.05 -19.91 10.37
CA GLN A 24 0.49 -19.32 11.64
C GLN A 24 1.52 -20.22 12.35
N THR A 25 1.34 -21.54 12.29
CA THR A 25 2.27 -22.51 12.90
C THR A 25 3.56 -22.63 12.08
N VAL A 26 3.46 -22.56 10.76
CA VAL A 26 4.61 -22.62 9.84
C VAL A 26 5.41 -21.31 9.84
N GLY A 27 4.83 -20.20 10.32
CA GLY A 27 5.45 -18.88 10.31
C GLY A 27 5.41 -18.17 8.95
N ASN A 28 4.57 -18.63 8.01
CA ASN A 28 4.43 -17.98 6.70
C ASN A 28 3.33 -16.89 6.75
N HIS A 29 3.76 -15.68 7.08
CA HIS A 29 2.88 -14.52 7.26
C HIS A 29 2.19 -14.05 5.96
N ALA A 30 2.82 -14.20 4.79
CA ALA A 30 2.25 -13.73 3.53
C ALA A 30 1.07 -14.61 3.08
N SER A 31 1.22 -15.93 3.16
CA SER A 31 0.13 -16.86 2.87
C SER A 31 -0.99 -16.77 3.90
N TYR A 32 -0.63 -16.59 5.18
CA TYR A 32 -1.60 -16.31 6.24
C TYR A 32 -2.45 -15.09 5.92
N TYR A 33 -1.82 -13.96 5.57
CA TYR A 33 -2.51 -12.71 5.26
C TYR A 33 -3.53 -12.90 4.13
N LYS A 34 -3.15 -13.60 3.05
CA LYS A 34 -4.02 -13.85 1.90
C LYS A 34 -5.24 -14.70 2.26
N ASP A 35 -5.04 -15.80 2.99
CA ASP A 35 -6.13 -16.70 3.35
C ASP A 35 -7.01 -16.15 4.48
N ALA A 36 -6.43 -15.36 5.38
CA ALA A 36 -7.19 -14.64 6.40
C ALA A 36 -8.08 -13.55 5.78
N LEU A 37 -7.63 -12.82 4.76
CA LEU A 37 -8.48 -11.88 4.01
C LEU A 37 -9.63 -12.60 3.30
N ARG A 38 -9.35 -13.75 2.66
CA ARG A 38 -10.39 -14.57 2.03
C ARG A 38 -11.41 -15.08 3.03
N PHE A 39 -10.94 -15.49 4.22
CA PHE A 39 -11.81 -15.90 5.32
C PHE A 39 -12.74 -14.75 5.75
N LEU A 40 -12.19 -13.54 5.94
CA LEU A 40 -12.97 -12.36 6.31
C LEU A 40 -13.96 -11.94 5.21
N GLY A 41 -13.65 -12.17 3.94
CA GLY A 41 -14.59 -11.96 2.83
C GLY A 41 -15.71 -13.00 2.76
N CYS A 42 -15.60 -14.13 3.46
CA CYS A 42 -16.61 -15.20 3.48
C CYS A 42 -17.52 -15.17 4.71
N VAL A 43 -17.17 -14.41 5.75
CA VAL A 43 -17.87 -14.40 7.04
C VAL A 43 -18.29 -12.98 7.35
N ASP A 44 -19.57 -12.78 7.65
CA ASP A 44 -20.04 -11.49 8.12
C ASP A 44 -19.53 -11.21 9.54
N ILE A 45 -19.04 -9.99 9.77
CA ILE A 45 -18.46 -9.54 11.06
C ILE A 45 -19.49 -9.66 12.20
N ARG A 46 -20.78 -9.78 11.88
CA ARG A 46 -21.86 -9.91 12.86
C ARG A 46 -21.96 -11.31 13.48
N ASP A 47 -21.42 -12.32 12.82
CA ASP A 47 -21.51 -13.73 13.27
C ASP A 47 -20.39 -14.10 14.27
N LEU A 48 -19.37 -13.26 14.40
CA LEU A 48 -18.23 -13.51 15.27
C LEU A 48 -18.33 -12.72 16.59
N PRO A 49 -17.95 -13.31 17.72
CA PRO A 49 -17.86 -12.58 18.98
C PRO A 49 -16.75 -11.52 18.94
N ALA A 50 -17.02 -10.34 19.49
CA ALA A 50 -16.08 -9.21 19.57
C ALA A 50 -14.64 -9.55 20.06
N PRO A 51 -14.41 -10.45 21.05
CA PRO A 51 -13.04 -10.84 21.42
C PRO A 51 -12.29 -11.56 20.30
N GLU A 52 -12.94 -12.44 19.55
CA GLU A 52 -12.31 -13.20 18.47
C GLU A 52 -11.97 -12.29 17.28
N GLN A 53 -12.83 -11.31 16.99
CA GLN A 53 -12.55 -10.28 15.99
C GLN A 53 -11.28 -9.50 16.34
N ARG A 54 -11.09 -9.14 17.61
CA ARG A 54 -9.92 -8.37 18.06
C ARG A 54 -8.61 -9.16 17.93
N GLU A 55 -8.64 -10.44 18.26
CA GLU A 55 -7.48 -11.32 18.13
C GLU A 55 -7.12 -11.57 16.66
N ARG A 56 -8.12 -11.86 15.82
CA ARG A 56 -7.93 -12.05 14.38
C ARG A 56 -7.44 -10.79 13.68
N ALA A 57 -7.99 -9.63 14.02
CA ALA A 57 -7.55 -8.35 13.48
C ALA A 57 -6.09 -8.03 13.86
N PHE A 58 -5.71 -8.34 15.11
CA PHE A 58 -4.35 -8.14 15.58
C PHE A 58 -3.35 -9.06 14.87
N THR A 59 -3.63 -10.36 14.80
CA THR A 59 -2.80 -11.32 14.07
C THR A 59 -2.73 -10.99 12.57
N LEU A 60 -3.82 -10.51 11.97
CA LEU A 60 -3.84 -10.07 10.58
C LEU A 60 -3.00 -8.82 10.34
N GLY A 61 -3.08 -7.81 11.23
CA GLY A 61 -2.24 -6.62 11.15
C GLY A 61 -0.76 -6.95 11.28
N LEU A 62 -0.40 -7.82 12.24
CA LEU A 62 0.97 -8.31 12.40
C LEU A 62 1.46 -9.08 11.17
N ALA A 63 0.66 -10.01 10.65
CA ALA A 63 1.00 -10.76 9.46
C ALA A 63 1.13 -9.86 8.21
N GLY A 64 0.32 -8.80 8.12
CA GLY A 64 0.46 -7.80 7.05
C GLY A 64 1.77 -7.00 7.16
N LEU A 65 2.18 -6.64 8.38
CA LEU A 65 3.45 -5.94 8.62
C LEU A 65 4.65 -6.82 8.31
N LEU A 66 4.68 -8.04 8.87
CA LEU A 66 5.78 -9.01 8.73
C LEU A 66 5.81 -9.72 7.37
N GLY A 67 4.68 -9.76 6.66
CA GLY A 67 4.56 -10.46 5.38
C GLY A 67 5.39 -9.78 4.28
N ASP A 68 6.33 -10.54 3.70
CA ASP A 68 7.02 -10.13 2.47
C ASP A 68 6.05 -10.10 1.29
N GLY A 69 6.09 -9.01 0.53
CA GLY A 69 5.25 -8.85 -0.67
C GLY A 69 3.89 -8.18 -0.44
N VAL A 70 3.50 -7.90 0.82
CA VAL A 70 2.26 -7.18 1.12
C VAL A 70 2.55 -5.68 1.24
N PHE A 71 2.24 -4.93 0.18
CA PHE A 71 2.41 -3.47 0.13
C PHE A 71 1.09 -2.69 0.08
N ASN A 72 -0.04 -3.40 -0.04
CA ASN A 72 -1.38 -2.84 -0.09
C ASN A 72 -2.04 -2.88 1.29
N PHE A 73 -1.73 -1.89 2.12
CA PHE A 73 -2.32 -1.73 3.45
C PHE A 73 -3.67 -1.00 3.43
N GLY A 74 -3.96 -0.26 2.36
CA GLY A 74 -5.22 0.48 2.24
C GLY A 74 -6.46 -0.43 2.18
N GLU A 75 -6.36 -1.62 1.59
CA GLU A 75 -7.47 -2.59 1.58
C GLU A 75 -7.81 -3.08 2.99
N LEU A 76 -6.78 -3.33 3.81
CA LEU A 76 -6.95 -3.72 5.20
C LEU A 76 -7.55 -2.59 6.03
N LEU A 77 -7.06 -1.35 5.83
CA LEU A 77 -7.52 -0.16 6.56
C LEU A 77 -9.00 0.17 6.32
N MET A 78 -9.54 -0.19 5.15
CA MET A 78 -10.96 0.00 4.83
C MET A 78 -11.87 -1.09 5.43
N HIS A 79 -11.31 -2.18 5.95
CA HIS A 79 -12.11 -3.28 6.46
C HIS A 79 -12.63 -2.97 7.89
N PRO A 80 -13.94 -3.17 8.18
CA PRO A 80 -14.53 -2.77 9.47
C PRO A 80 -13.96 -3.53 10.68
N VAL A 81 -13.29 -4.66 10.45
CA VAL A 81 -12.60 -5.47 11.47
C VAL A 81 -11.50 -4.68 12.19
N LEU A 82 -10.87 -3.69 11.53
CA LEU A 82 -9.92 -2.80 12.19
C LEU A 82 -10.61 -1.67 12.96
N GLU A 83 -11.82 -1.26 12.58
CA GLU A 83 -12.58 -0.28 13.36
C GLU A 83 -13.00 -0.85 14.72
N SER A 84 -13.25 -2.16 14.81
CA SER A 84 -13.49 -2.87 16.08
C SER A 84 -12.28 -2.85 17.04
N LEU A 85 -11.08 -2.52 16.55
CA LEU A 85 -9.89 -2.29 17.37
C LEU A 85 -9.75 -0.85 17.87
N ARG A 86 -10.44 0.13 17.25
CA ARG A 86 -10.35 1.53 17.68
C ARG A 86 -10.98 1.67 19.08
N GLY A 87 -10.19 2.12 20.04
CA GLY A 87 -10.61 2.27 21.45
C GLY A 87 -10.13 1.19 22.41
N THR A 88 -9.24 0.28 21.98
CA THR A 88 -8.59 -0.71 22.86
C THR A 88 -7.07 -0.44 22.93
N ASP A 89 -6.36 -1.13 23.83
CA ASP A 89 -4.89 -1.04 24.07
C ASP A 89 -3.99 -1.22 22.82
N ARG A 90 -4.56 -1.60 21.68
CA ARG A 90 -3.86 -1.90 20.42
C ARG A 90 -3.97 -0.78 19.37
N GLN A 91 -4.38 0.42 19.75
CA GLN A 91 -4.49 1.57 18.84
C GLN A 91 -3.19 1.88 18.10
N TRP A 92 -2.04 1.62 18.74
CA TRP A 92 -0.71 1.79 18.13
C TRP A 92 -0.55 1.01 16.82
N LEU A 93 -1.22 -0.15 16.65
CA LEU A 93 -1.14 -0.94 15.44
C LEU A 93 -1.83 -0.22 14.26
N ILE A 94 -2.96 0.42 14.51
CA ILE A 94 -3.68 1.21 13.51
C ILE A 94 -2.86 2.44 13.12
N ASP A 95 -2.30 3.13 14.10
CA ASP A 95 -1.43 4.30 13.86
C ASP A 95 -0.18 3.91 13.08
N THR A 96 0.37 2.73 13.36
CA THR A 96 1.48 2.16 12.60
C THR A 96 1.05 1.87 11.16
N LEU A 97 -0.09 1.21 10.94
CA LEU A 97 -0.61 0.95 9.59
C LEU A 97 -0.86 2.25 8.80
N TYR A 98 -1.35 3.31 9.44
CA TYR A 98 -1.47 4.63 8.82
C TYR A 98 -0.11 5.23 8.48
N ALA A 99 0.89 5.12 9.37
CA ALA A 99 2.25 5.57 9.09
C ALA A 99 2.89 4.81 7.90
N PHE A 100 2.57 3.52 7.74
CA PHE A 100 2.97 2.72 6.57
C PHE A 100 2.25 3.15 5.29
N ASN A 101 0.96 3.52 5.38
CA ASN A 101 0.22 4.00 4.22
C ASN A 101 0.74 5.35 3.72
N SER A 102 1.06 6.24 4.67
CA SER A 102 1.61 7.58 4.43
C SER A 102 3.14 7.62 4.38
N GLY A 103 3.81 6.47 4.25
CA GLY A 103 5.25 6.39 3.97
C GLY A 103 6.17 7.18 4.89
N ASN A 104 5.73 7.51 6.12
CA ASN A 104 6.42 8.49 6.96
C ASN A 104 7.30 7.77 7.99
N VAL A 105 8.61 7.79 7.72
CA VAL A 105 9.64 7.16 8.55
C VAL A 105 9.70 7.78 9.96
N GLU A 106 9.39 9.07 10.12
CA GLU A 106 9.46 9.75 11.42
C GLU A 106 8.37 9.25 12.36
N ARG A 107 7.13 9.16 11.85
CA ARG A 107 6.01 8.65 12.64
C ARG A 107 6.27 7.22 13.09
N PHE A 108 6.82 6.39 12.21
CA PHE A 108 7.20 5.03 12.57
C PHE A 108 8.26 4.96 13.69
N GLN A 109 9.28 5.85 13.63
CA GLN A 109 10.30 5.94 14.67
C GLN A 109 9.72 6.35 16.03
N THR A 110 8.77 7.29 16.06
CA THR A 110 8.13 7.69 17.33
C THR A 110 7.31 6.55 17.95
N LEU A 111 6.71 5.71 17.13
CA LEU A 111 5.92 4.56 17.57
C LEU A 111 6.78 3.40 18.09
N LYS A 112 8.11 3.43 17.89
CA LYS A 112 9.06 2.36 18.30
C LYS A 112 8.99 1.98 19.76
N ALA A 113 8.70 2.94 20.63
CA ALA A 113 8.52 2.69 22.06
C ALA A 113 7.29 1.79 22.35
N ALA A 114 6.25 1.85 21.52
CA ALA A 114 5.02 1.09 21.70
C ALA A 114 5.06 -0.29 21.01
N TRP A 115 5.56 -0.38 19.77
CA TRP A 115 5.63 -1.66 19.05
C TRP A 115 6.81 -2.55 19.48
N GLY A 116 7.83 -1.99 20.12
CA GLY A 116 8.97 -2.75 20.67
C GLY A 116 8.61 -3.71 21.82
N GLN A 117 7.37 -3.64 22.34
CA GLN A 117 6.89 -4.62 23.33
C GLN A 117 6.69 -6.03 22.73
N GLN A 118 6.58 -6.13 21.40
CA GLN A 118 6.36 -7.41 20.75
C GLN A 118 7.65 -7.95 20.10
N PRO A 119 8.10 -9.16 20.50
CA PRO A 119 9.38 -9.72 20.06
C PRO A 119 9.44 -9.98 18.55
N ASP A 120 8.32 -10.33 17.91
CA ASP A 120 8.28 -10.62 16.47
C ASP A 120 8.61 -9.39 15.60
N LEU A 121 8.18 -8.20 16.03
CA LEU A 121 8.49 -6.95 15.33
C LEU A 121 9.93 -6.51 15.58
N ALA A 122 10.45 -6.74 16.80
CA ALA A 122 11.83 -6.41 17.14
C ALA A 122 12.83 -7.28 16.35
N ALA A 123 12.53 -8.56 16.16
CA ALA A 123 13.34 -9.46 15.34
C ALA A 123 13.40 -9.01 13.86
N ASN A 124 12.29 -8.49 13.33
CA ASN A 124 12.16 -8.10 11.92
C ASN A 124 12.24 -6.58 11.68
N GLU A 125 12.84 -5.82 12.59
CA GLU A 125 12.91 -4.36 12.52
C GLU A 125 13.58 -3.86 11.22
N ALA A 126 14.71 -4.47 10.82
CA ALA A 126 15.45 -4.06 9.62
C ALA A 126 14.61 -4.23 8.34
N GLN A 127 13.78 -5.27 8.29
CA GLN A 127 12.88 -5.54 7.17
C GLN A 127 11.73 -4.54 7.13
N LEU A 128 11.16 -4.19 8.29
CA LEU A 128 10.10 -3.19 8.40
C LEU A 128 10.58 -1.80 8.00
N LEU A 129 11.78 -1.38 8.45
CA LEU A 129 12.38 -0.10 8.04
C LEU A 129 12.52 -0.02 6.52
N ARG A 130 13.02 -1.08 5.90
CA ARG A 130 13.17 -1.16 4.45
C ARG A 130 11.82 -1.14 3.73
N LYS A 131 10.81 -1.78 4.29
CA LYS A 131 9.44 -1.80 3.75
C LYS A 131 8.83 -0.40 3.76
N ILE A 132 9.03 0.37 4.82
CA ILE A 132 8.57 1.77 4.91
C ILE A 132 9.31 2.65 3.91
N GLN A 133 10.62 2.46 3.74
CA GLN A 133 11.39 3.20 2.74
C GLN A 133 10.89 2.95 1.31
N LEU A 134 10.54 1.69 0.98
CA LEU A 134 9.91 1.35 -0.30
C LEU A 134 8.53 2.01 -0.47
N LEU A 135 7.73 2.07 0.59
CA LEU A 135 6.42 2.73 0.59
C LEU A 135 6.54 4.25 0.46
N CYS A 136 7.51 4.85 1.12
CA CYS A 136 7.86 6.26 0.99
C CYS A 136 8.19 6.60 -0.48
N LEU A 137 9.05 5.79 -1.12
CA LEU A 137 9.37 5.96 -2.53
C LEU A 137 8.12 5.88 -3.41
N MET A 138 7.25 4.89 -3.18
CA MET A 138 6.00 4.76 -3.92
C MET A 138 5.08 5.99 -3.75
N GLU A 139 4.92 6.50 -2.53
CA GLU A 139 4.07 7.66 -2.28
C GLU A 139 4.62 8.96 -2.88
N MET A 140 5.94 9.17 -2.82
CA MET A 140 6.61 10.28 -3.49
C MET A 140 6.37 10.24 -5.00
N THR A 141 6.47 9.05 -5.62
CA THR A 141 6.19 8.89 -7.05
C THR A 141 4.72 9.09 -7.42
N PHE A 142 3.81 8.74 -6.52
CA PHE A 142 2.37 8.86 -6.74
C PHE A 142 1.88 10.31 -6.66
N THR A 143 2.43 11.09 -5.71
CA THR A 143 2.01 12.47 -5.48
C THR A 143 2.36 13.38 -6.67
N ARG A 144 3.49 13.08 -7.35
CA ARG A 144 3.94 13.85 -8.52
C ARG A 144 3.11 13.53 -9.78
N PRO A 145 2.72 14.56 -10.56
CA PRO A 145 2.03 14.36 -11.84
C PRO A 145 2.94 13.67 -12.86
N ALA A 146 2.32 12.99 -13.83
CA ALA A 146 3.02 12.21 -14.86
C ALA A 146 4.06 13.01 -15.65
N ASN A 147 3.86 14.33 -15.80
CA ASN A 147 4.69 15.18 -16.65
C ASN A 147 6.12 15.41 -16.11
N HIS A 148 6.37 15.20 -14.80
CA HIS A 148 7.69 15.35 -14.18
C HIS A 148 7.95 14.26 -13.12
N ARG A 149 7.86 12.99 -13.50
CA ARG A 149 8.23 11.84 -12.63
C ARG A 149 9.75 11.61 -12.58
N GLN A 150 10.52 12.68 -12.45
CA GLN A 150 11.94 12.61 -12.12
C GLN A 150 12.10 12.87 -10.62
N LEU A 151 12.82 12.00 -9.93
CA LEU A 151 13.18 12.13 -8.52
C LEU A 151 14.69 12.20 -8.41
N THR A 152 15.21 13.17 -7.65
CA THR A 152 16.65 13.20 -7.35
C THR A 152 16.97 12.29 -6.17
N PHE A 153 18.18 11.75 -6.12
CA PHE A 153 18.62 10.93 -4.99
C PHE A 153 18.59 11.69 -3.66
N GLU A 154 18.87 13.00 -3.67
CA GLU A 154 18.82 13.85 -2.48
C GLU A 154 17.41 13.97 -1.89
N GLU A 155 16.39 14.12 -2.75
CA GLU A 155 14.98 14.19 -2.31
C GLU A 155 14.53 12.86 -1.69
N ILE A 156 14.94 11.74 -2.29
CA ILE A 156 14.63 10.40 -1.78
C ILE A 156 15.38 10.16 -0.45
N ALA A 157 16.67 10.50 -0.38
CA ALA A 157 17.49 10.38 0.81
C ALA A 157 16.89 11.15 2.00
N LYS A 158 16.41 12.38 1.74
CA LYS A 158 15.78 13.23 2.76
C LYS A 158 14.47 12.62 3.28
N SER A 159 13.61 12.14 2.39
CA SER A 159 12.29 11.60 2.75
C SER A 159 12.39 10.22 3.41
N ALA A 160 13.26 9.35 2.90
CA ALA A 160 13.48 8.01 3.42
C ALA A 160 14.47 7.94 4.60
N LYS A 161 15.13 9.07 4.93
CA LYS A 161 16.17 9.19 5.97
C LYS A 161 17.30 8.17 5.82
N ILE A 162 17.82 8.05 4.61
CA ILE A 162 18.93 7.15 4.28
C ILE A 162 20.08 7.90 3.64
N SER A 163 21.25 7.26 3.64
CA SER A 163 22.40 7.77 2.89
C SER A 163 22.14 7.70 1.38
N VAL A 164 22.74 8.61 0.62
CA VAL A 164 22.59 8.66 -0.85
C VAL A 164 23.02 7.34 -1.51
N ASN A 165 24.06 6.69 -0.96
CA ASN A 165 24.55 5.40 -1.47
C ASN A 165 23.53 4.26 -1.30
N GLU A 166 22.69 4.31 -0.26
CA GLU A 166 21.67 3.28 -0.03
C GLU A 166 20.39 3.51 -0.85
N VAL A 167 20.19 4.73 -1.36
CA VAL A 167 19.03 5.07 -2.22
C VAL A 167 19.05 4.22 -3.48
N GLU A 168 20.21 4.04 -4.10
CA GLU A 168 20.34 3.25 -5.31
C GLU A 168 19.93 1.79 -5.09
N LEU A 169 20.43 1.20 -4.00
CA LEU A 169 20.09 -0.15 -3.59
C LEU A 169 18.59 -0.29 -3.26
N LEU A 170 17.97 0.74 -2.69
CA LEU A 170 16.53 0.76 -2.43
C LEU A 170 15.73 0.77 -3.74
N VAL A 171 16.11 1.64 -4.69
CA VAL A 171 15.44 1.78 -5.99
C VAL A 171 15.60 0.49 -6.81
N MET A 172 16.79 -0.10 -6.86
CA MET A 172 17.04 -1.39 -7.51
C MET A 172 16.12 -2.49 -6.97
N LYS A 173 15.89 -2.51 -5.66
CA LYS A 173 15.00 -3.51 -5.04
C LYS A 173 13.53 -3.21 -5.31
N ALA A 174 13.12 -1.94 -5.35
CA ALA A 174 11.77 -1.56 -5.77
C ALA A 174 11.47 -2.02 -7.21
N LEU A 175 12.45 -1.87 -8.12
CA LEU A 175 12.36 -2.34 -9.50
C LEU A 175 12.32 -3.88 -9.57
N SER A 176 13.14 -4.56 -8.77
CA SER A 176 13.22 -6.04 -8.74
C SER A 176 11.92 -6.68 -8.24
N VAL A 177 11.27 -6.09 -7.24
CA VAL A 177 9.97 -6.54 -6.72
C VAL A 177 8.83 -6.17 -7.67
N GLY A 178 9.05 -5.22 -8.59
CA GLY A 178 8.05 -4.77 -9.56
C GLY A 178 7.04 -3.78 -8.97
N LEU A 179 7.38 -3.11 -7.87
CA LEU A 179 6.55 -2.06 -7.27
C LEU A 179 6.51 -0.80 -8.15
N VAL A 180 7.64 -0.54 -8.80
CA VAL A 180 7.85 0.60 -9.68
C VAL A 180 8.56 0.10 -10.94
N LYS A 181 8.34 0.77 -12.07
CA LYS A 181 9.14 0.59 -13.28
C LYS A 181 9.73 1.93 -13.69
N GLY A 182 10.97 1.92 -14.13
CA GLY A 182 11.70 3.14 -14.44
C GLY A 182 13.12 2.87 -14.89
N SER A 183 13.85 3.96 -15.12
CA SER A 183 15.29 3.97 -15.41
C SER A 183 16.01 4.77 -14.34
N ILE A 184 17.22 4.34 -13.98
CA ILE A 184 18.10 5.04 -13.07
C ILE A 184 19.14 5.77 -13.93
N ASP A 185 19.35 7.05 -13.66
CA ASP A 185 20.42 7.86 -14.21
C ASP A 185 21.37 8.25 -13.08
N GLU A 186 22.47 7.50 -12.96
CA GLU A 186 23.44 7.69 -11.88
C GLU A 186 24.26 8.97 -12.06
N VAL A 187 24.56 9.36 -13.31
CA VAL A 187 25.44 10.51 -13.60
C VAL A 187 24.77 11.81 -13.17
N ASP A 188 23.47 11.95 -13.46
CA ASP A 188 22.68 13.10 -13.05
C ASP A 188 22.05 12.95 -11.65
N GLY A 189 22.22 11.78 -11.01
CA GLY A 189 21.64 11.47 -9.70
C GLY A 189 20.11 11.48 -9.69
N ARG A 190 19.48 11.00 -10.78
CA ARG A 190 18.04 11.05 -11.01
C ARG A 190 17.45 9.68 -11.29
N VAL A 191 16.21 9.49 -10.87
CA VAL A 191 15.41 8.31 -11.23
C VAL A 191 14.20 8.74 -12.04
N HIS A 192 14.06 8.15 -13.21
CA HIS A 192 12.91 8.34 -14.09
C HIS A 192 11.89 7.23 -13.87
N MET A 193 10.76 7.57 -13.26
CA MET A 193 9.71 6.62 -12.91
C MET A 193 8.59 6.64 -13.95
N THR A 194 8.39 5.52 -14.64
CA THR A 194 7.38 5.39 -15.71
C THR A 194 6.06 4.85 -15.17
N TRP A 195 6.13 3.87 -14.27
CA TRP A 195 4.96 3.15 -13.77
C TRP A 195 5.09 2.85 -12.28
N VAL A 196 3.98 2.88 -11.57
CA VAL A 196 3.88 2.57 -10.14
C VAL A 196 2.68 1.66 -9.95
N GLN A 197 2.80 0.70 -9.05
CA GLN A 197 1.69 -0.19 -8.71
C GLN A 197 0.49 0.61 -8.16
N PRO A 198 -0.73 0.39 -8.68
CA PRO A 198 -1.92 1.08 -8.19
C PRO A 198 -2.20 0.66 -6.74
N ARG A 199 -2.58 1.64 -5.92
CA ARG A 199 -2.95 1.46 -4.51
C ARG A 199 -4.36 1.99 -4.27
N VAL A 200 -4.92 1.62 -3.11
CA VAL A 200 -6.17 2.17 -2.62
C VAL A 200 -5.97 3.66 -2.35
N LEU A 201 -6.95 4.45 -2.75
CA LEU A 201 -6.89 5.91 -2.75
C LEU A 201 -7.72 6.48 -1.62
N ASP A 202 -7.22 7.55 -1.02
CA ASP A 202 -8.00 8.36 -0.09
C ASP A 202 -8.94 9.32 -0.84
N LEU A 203 -10.03 9.72 -0.21
CA LEU A 203 -11.03 10.65 -0.76
C LEU A 203 -10.39 11.96 -1.25
N GLN A 204 -9.35 12.44 -0.57
CA GLN A 204 -8.60 13.64 -0.97
C GLN A 204 -7.83 13.44 -2.27
N GLN A 205 -7.25 12.25 -2.48
CA GLN A 205 -6.54 11.92 -3.72
C GLN A 205 -7.51 11.79 -4.90
N ILE A 206 -8.72 11.26 -4.65
CA ILE A 206 -9.81 11.21 -5.64
C ILE A 206 -10.25 12.61 -6.03
N ALA A 207 -10.37 13.54 -5.08
CA ALA A 207 -10.67 14.94 -5.38
C ALA A 207 -9.60 15.57 -6.28
N GLY A 208 -8.31 15.32 -6.01
CA GLY A 208 -7.22 15.78 -6.87
C GLY A 208 -7.27 15.18 -8.29
N MET A 209 -7.69 13.92 -8.43
CA MET A 209 -7.91 13.30 -9.74
C MET A 209 -9.09 13.92 -10.50
N ARG A 210 -10.20 14.22 -9.81
CA ARG A 210 -11.33 14.94 -10.40
C ARG A 210 -10.88 16.28 -10.98
N ASP A 211 -10.11 17.05 -10.22
CA ASP A 211 -9.66 18.37 -10.65
C ASP A 211 -8.73 18.27 -11.87
N ARG A 212 -7.80 17.30 -11.89
CA ARG A 212 -6.95 17.00 -13.05
C ARG A 212 -7.74 16.60 -14.29
N LEU A 213 -8.76 15.76 -14.13
CA LEU A 213 -9.64 15.37 -15.23
C LEU A 213 -10.45 16.56 -15.73
N GLY A 214 -10.83 17.48 -14.84
CA GLY A 214 -11.46 18.76 -15.18
C GLY A 214 -10.57 19.63 -16.07
N PHE A 215 -9.29 19.81 -15.70
CA PHE A 215 -8.33 20.55 -16.53
C PHE A 215 -8.12 19.91 -17.90
N TRP A 216 -8.02 18.58 -17.96
CA TRP A 216 -7.86 17.89 -19.23
C TRP A 216 -9.09 18.05 -20.13
N CYS A 217 -10.30 17.99 -19.54
CA CYS A 217 -11.54 18.24 -20.27
C CYS A 217 -11.59 19.67 -20.84
N SER A 218 -11.13 20.68 -20.09
CA SER A 218 -11.03 22.04 -20.62
C SER A 218 -10.02 22.15 -21.77
N ASP A 219 -8.87 21.49 -21.67
CA ASP A 219 -7.84 21.53 -22.73
C ASP A 219 -8.35 20.89 -24.03
N VAL A 220 -9.04 19.75 -23.93
CA VAL A 220 -9.67 19.08 -25.09
C VAL A 220 -10.73 19.98 -25.72
N LYS A 221 -11.56 20.63 -24.91
CA LYS A 221 -12.59 21.55 -25.40
C LYS A 221 -11.99 22.79 -26.08
N SER A 222 -10.90 23.33 -25.55
CA SER A 222 -10.17 24.43 -26.20
C SER A 222 -9.58 24.01 -27.54
N MET A 223 -9.06 22.78 -27.65
CA MET A 223 -8.56 22.24 -28.92
C MET A 223 -9.69 22.00 -29.92
N GLU A 224 -10.83 21.47 -29.48
CA GLU A 224 -12.05 21.28 -30.30
C GLU A 224 -12.51 22.60 -30.91
N MET A 225 -12.65 23.65 -30.10
CA MET A 225 -13.03 24.99 -30.57
C MET A 225 -12.06 25.57 -31.60
N LEU A 226 -10.76 25.30 -31.44
CA LEU A 226 -9.73 25.78 -32.38
C LEU A 226 -9.84 25.05 -33.73
N VAL A 227 -10.07 23.74 -33.70
CA VAL A 227 -10.26 22.94 -34.91
C VAL A 227 -11.57 23.31 -35.60
N GLU A 228 -12.68 23.50 -34.87
CA GLU A 228 -13.95 23.95 -35.46
C GLU A 228 -13.80 25.29 -36.18
N HIS A 229 -13.09 26.25 -35.58
CA HIS A 229 -12.94 27.57 -36.19
C HIS A 229 -12.10 27.56 -37.46
N GLN A 230 -11.01 26.78 -37.48
CA GLN A 230 -10.13 26.66 -38.66
C GLN A 230 -10.70 25.73 -39.75
N ALA A 231 -11.41 24.68 -39.34
CA ALA A 231 -12.00 23.73 -40.28
C ALA A 231 -13.25 24.29 -40.95
N HIS A 232 -13.97 25.23 -40.32
CA HIS A 232 -15.12 25.92 -40.93
C HIS A 232 -14.74 26.71 -42.20
N ASP A 233 -13.54 27.29 -42.25
CA ASP A 233 -13.02 28.00 -43.43
C ASP A 233 -12.66 27.08 -44.62
N ILE A 234 -12.54 25.77 -44.39
CA ILE A 234 -12.05 24.80 -45.39
C ILE A 234 -13.16 23.82 -45.82
N LEU A 235 -14.05 23.44 -44.91
CA LEU A 235 -15.05 22.38 -45.11
C LEU A 235 -16.44 22.89 -45.55
N THR A 236 -16.68 24.20 -45.50
CA THR A 236 -17.92 24.86 -45.96
C THR A 236 -17.60 25.99 -46.92
#